data_AF-A0A3B4EW21-F1
#
_entry.id   AF-A0A3B4EW21-F1
#
_cell.length_a   1.000
_cell.length_b   1.000
_cell.length_c   1.000
_cell.angle_alpha   90.00
_cell.angle_beta   90.00
_cell.angle_gamma   90.00
#
_symmetry.space_group_name_H-M   'P 1'
#
loop_
_entity.id
_entity.type
_entity.pdbx_description
1 polymer ?
#
loop_
_entity_poly.entity_id
_entity_poly.type
_entity_poly.pdbx_seq_one_letter_code
_entity_poly.pdbx_strand_id
1 'polypeptide(L)'
;MLQDVRLSYRAREEQLATAARSYKKRLQRITQTHHALLIAYRLQREQILAKPENGLDPGPPEAHFNLERTELKDAMEKELQQLHQDKARLEGQLQAAWEQVAQSKSLLDKPEFHSFKQVSFEKERALLMTRATVAEAQVLELQDYIEKHLSRYEQEIAHLRGLHETVEEAGRSQSAKSAQC
;
A
#
# COMPACT_ATOMS: atom_id res chain seq x y z
N MET A 1 -3.30 -7.10 -3.80
CA MET A 1 -4.48 -6.20 -3.90
C MET A 1 -5.80 -6.89 -3.56
N LEU A 2 -6.38 -7.75 -4.42
CA LEU A 2 -7.67 -8.39 -4.10
C LEU A 2 -7.65 -9.28 -2.86
N GLN A 3 -6.51 -9.93 -2.60
CA GLN A 3 -6.32 -10.74 -1.40
C GLN A 3 -6.24 -9.89 -0.13
N ASP A 4 -5.51 -8.77 -0.19
CA ASP A 4 -5.40 -7.80 0.91
C ASP A 4 -6.76 -7.18 1.25
N VAL A 5 -7.57 -6.89 0.22
CA VAL A 5 -8.96 -6.42 0.39
C VAL A 5 -9.80 -7.49 1.10
N ARG A 6 -9.74 -8.76 0.68
CA ARG A 6 -10.49 -9.83 1.37
C ARG A 6 -10.06 -10.00 2.83
N LEU A 7 -8.76 -9.89 3.12
CA LEU A 7 -8.24 -9.97 4.49
C LEU A 7 -8.70 -8.79 5.33
N SER A 8 -8.74 -7.57 4.78
CA SER A 8 -9.22 -6.39 5.50
C SER A 8 -10.71 -6.48 5.83
N TYR A 9 -11.53 -6.98 4.91
CA TYR A 9 -12.94 -7.25 5.18
C TYR A 9 -13.13 -8.30 6.27
N ARG A 10 -12.42 -9.44 6.20
CA ARG A 10 -12.49 -10.46 7.27
C ARG A 10 -12.07 -9.92 8.63
N ALA A 11 -10.98 -9.17 8.70
CA ALA A 11 -10.52 -8.56 9.95
C ALA A 11 -11.57 -7.59 10.52
N ARG A 12 -12.21 -6.79 9.66
CA ARG A 12 -13.29 -5.88 10.08
C ARG A 12 -14.53 -6.63 10.56
N GLU A 13 -14.93 -7.70 9.88
CA GLU A 13 -16.05 -8.56 10.30
C GLU A 13 -15.78 -9.20 11.67
N GLU A 14 -14.57 -9.70 11.89
CA GLU A 14 -14.16 -10.27 13.18
C GLU A 14 -14.17 -9.22 14.31
N GLN A 15 -13.70 -8.00 14.04
CA GLN A 15 -13.78 -6.89 14.99
C GLN A 15 -15.22 -6.55 15.36
N LEU A 16 -16.11 -6.45 14.37
CA LEU A 16 -17.53 -6.17 14.60
C LEU A 16 -18.21 -7.29 15.38
N ALA A 17 -17.93 -8.56 15.04
CA ALA A 17 -18.47 -9.71 15.76
C ALA A 17 -17.98 -9.78 17.21
N THR A 18 -16.73 -9.40 17.45
CA THR A 18 -16.15 -9.35 18.80
C THR A 18 -16.75 -8.21 19.62
N ALA A 19 -16.88 -7.02 19.02
CA ALA A 19 -17.54 -5.88 19.64
C ALA A 19 -18.99 -6.20 20.02
N ALA A 20 -19.76 -6.79 19.11
CA ALA A 20 -21.16 -7.19 19.35
C ALA A 20 -21.27 -8.19 20.52
N ARG A 21 -20.39 -9.20 20.57
CA ARG A 21 -20.34 -10.16 21.70
C ARG A 21 -19.99 -9.47 23.01
N SER A 22 -19.05 -8.52 23.01
CA SER A 22 -18.66 -7.75 24.20
C SER A 22 -19.81 -6.88 24.73
N TYR A 23 -20.54 -6.20 23.83
CA TYR A 23 -21.69 -5.38 24.21
C TYR A 23 -22.83 -6.21 24.77
N LYS A 24 -23.13 -7.36 24.17
CA LYS A 24 -24.12 -8.31 24.72
C LYS A 24 -23.75 -8.73 26.15
N LYS A 25 -22.48 -9.08 26.40
CA LYS A 25 -22.00 -9.46 27.73
C LYS A 25 -22.10 -8.30 28.72
N ARG A 26 -21.74 -7.08 28.31
CA ARG A 26 -21.85 -5.88 29.13
C ARG A 26 -23.30 -5.57 29.47
N LEU A 27 -24.21 -5.67 28.51
CA LEU A 27 -25.64 -5.45 28.71
C LEU A 27 -26.21 -6.47 29.72
N GLN A 28 -25.89 -7.76 29.56
CA GLN A 28 -26.31 -8.79 30.51
C GLN A 28 -25.84 -8.48 31.94
N ARG A 29 -24.59 -8.05 32.12
CA ARG A 29 -24.07 -7.65 33.44
C ARG A 29 -24.84 -6.46 34.02
N ILE A 30 -25.06 -5.41 33.22
CA ILE A 30 -25.80 -4.22 33.65
C ILE A 30 -27.22 -4.60 34.08
N THR A 31 -27.90 -5.43 33.29
CA THR A 31 -29.24 -5.91 33.62
C THR A 31 -29.24 -6.72 34.91
N GLN A 32 -28.27 -7.63 35.11
CA GLN A 32 -28.15 -8.41 36.36
C GLN A 32 -27.90 -7.52 37.58
N THR A 33 -26.99 -6.55 37.48
CA THR A 33 -26.70 -5.61 38.57
C THR A 33 -27.89 -4.72 38.87
N HIS A 34 -28.62 -4.26 37.85
CA HIS A 34 -29.83 -3.47 38.01
C HIS A 34 -30.91 -4.25 38.77
N HIS A 35 -31.17 -5.51 38.40
CA HIS A 35 -32.13 -6.36 39.11
C HIS A 35 -31.71 -6.60 40.57
N ALA A 36 -30.43 -6.89 40.81
CA ALA A 36 -29.92 -7.09 42.17
C ALA A 36 -30.10 -5.83 43.03
N LEU A 37 -29.82 -4.65 42.46
CA LEU A 37 -29.99 -3.37 43.14
C LEU A 37 -31.46 -3.08 43.45
N LEU A 38 -32.37 -3.33 42.50
CA LEU A 38 -33.81 -3.17 42.73
C LEU A 38 -34.32 -4.08 43.85
N ILE A 39 -33.85 -5.33 43.92
CA ILE A 39 -34.22 -6.26 45.00
C ILE A 39 -33.69 -5.76 46.35
N ALA A 40 -32.44 -5.31 46.41
CA ALA A 40 -31.86 -4.76 47.64
C ALA A 40 -32.62 -3.51 48.11
N TYR A 41 -32.96 -2.62 47.17
CA TYR A 41 -33.75 -1.42 47.46
C TYR A 41 -35.15 -1.75 47.98
N ARG A 42 -35.85 -2.73 47.36
CA ARG A 42 -37.16 -3.25 47.84
C ARG A 42 -37.09 -3.60 49.31
N LEU A 43 -36.13 -4.47 49.65
CA LEU A 43 -35.97 -5.00 50.99
C LEU A 43 -35.63 -3.90 51.99
N GLN A 44 -34.73 -2.98 51.62
CA GLN A 44 -34.37 -1.84 52.47
C GLN A 44 -35.59 -0.95 52.75
N ARG A 45 -36.39 -0.67 51.71
CA ARG A 45 -37.58 0.16 51.81
C ARG A 45 -38.65 -0.47 52.71
N GLU A 46 -38.88 -1.78 52.57
CA GLU A 46 -39.79 -2.53 53.45
C GLU A 46 -39.33 -2.49 54.91
N GLN A 47 -38.03 -2.63 55.18
CA GLN A 47 -37.47 -2.54 56.53
C GLN A 47 -37.66 -1.16 57.17
N ILE A 48 -37.50 -0.08 56.39
CA ILE A 48 -37.72 1.29 56.86
C ILE A 48 -39.20 1.51 57.19
N LEU A 49 -40.10 1.07 56.30
CA LEU A 49 -41.55 1.18 56.52
C LEU A 49 -42.03 0.37 57.74
N ALA A 50 -41.42 -0.77 58.03
CA ALA A 50 -41.74 -1.59 59.20
C ALA A 50 -41.28 -0.96 60.53
N LYS A 51 -40.35 0.01 60.50
CA LYS A 51 -39.80 0.70 61.69
C LYS A 51 -39.88 2.23 61.54
N PRO A 52 -41.09 2.82 61.60
CA PRO A 52 -41.29 4.25 61.36
C PRO A 52 -40.64 5.15 62.41
N GLU A 53 -40.25 4.63 63.58
CA GLU A 53 -39.60 5.39 64.66
C GLU A 53 -38.25 6.00 64.26
N ASN A 54 -37.59 5.50 63.22
CA ASN A 54 -36.27 5.98 62.80
C ASN A 54 -36.32 7.30 62.00
N GLY A 55 -37.51 7.81 61.64
CA GLY A 55 -37.66 9.08 60.90
C GLY A 55 -37.03 9.09 59.50
N LEU A 56 -36.65 7.92 58.97
CA LEU A 56 -36.02 7.76 57.66
C LEU A 56 -37.09 7.73 56.55
N ASP A 57 -36.85 8.47 55.47
CA ASP A 57 -37.69 8.44 54.26
C ASP A 57 -37.42 7.16 53.46
N PRO A 58 -38.42 6.30 53.21
CA PRO A 58 -38.28 5.10 52.38
C PRO A 58 -38.03 5.39 50.89
N GLY A 59 -38.25 6.63 50.44
CA GLY A 59 -38.04 7.03 49.05
C GLY A 59 -39.09 6.51 48.05
N PRO A 60 -38.92 6.82 46.75
CA PRO A 60 -39.89 6.50 45.71
C PRO A 60 -40.02 4.99 45.47
N PRO A 61 -41.20 4.48 45.05
CA PRO A 61 -41.37 3.09 44.63
C PRO A 61 -40.48 2.70 43.45
N GLU A 62 -40.08 1.43 43.31
CA GLU A 62 -39.19 1.05 42.18
C GLU A 62 -39.84 1.16 40.80
N ALA A 63 -41.15 1.27 40.73
CA ALA A 63 -41.84 1.53 39.46
C ALA A 63 -41.28 2.79 38.77
N HIS A 64 -40.81 3.77 39.56
CA HIS A 64 -40.19 5.00 39.05
C HIS A 64 -38.79 4.81 38.46
N PHE A 65 -38.12 3.68 38.70
CA PHE A 65 -36.81 3.37 38.09
C PHE A 65 -36.94 2.68 36.73
N ASN A 66 -38.13 2.24 36.35
CA ASN A 66 -38.37 1.73 35.01
C ASN A 66 -38.56 2.91 34.07
N LEU A 67 -37.71 3.01 33.05
CA LEU A 67 -37.94 3.96 31.96
C LEU A 67 -39.25 3.61 31.27
N GLU A 68 -40.18 4.56 31.20
CA GLU A 68 -41.48 4.30 30.61
C GLU A 68 -41.33 3.88 29.14
N ARG A 69 -42.11 2.88 28.72
CA ARG A 69 -41.97 2.29 27.37
C ARG A 69 -42.19 3.36 26.29
N THR A 70 -42.98 4.37 26.59
CA THR A 70 -43.24 5.52 25.72
C THR A 70 -42.02 6.43 25.60
N GLU A 71 -41.37 6.79 26.72
CA GLU A 71 -40.17 7.64 26.73
C GLU A 71 -38.99 7.00 25.99
N LEU A 72 -38.83 5.67 26.13
CA LEU A 72 -37.82 4.92 25.39
C LEU A 72 -38.06 4.95 23.87
N LYS A 73 -39.32 4.83 23.45
CA LYS A 73 -39.69 4.89 22.03
C LYS A 73 -39.41 6.28 21.46
N ASP A 74 -39.80 7.33 22.16
CA ASP A 74 -39.58 8.71 21.73
C ASP A 74 -38.08 9.02 21.60
N ALA A 75 -37.26 8.53 22.53
CA ALA A 75 -35.81 8.67 22.45
C ALA A 75 -35.21 7.90 21.25
N MET A 76 -35.65 6.66 21.03
CA MET A 76 -35.20 5.83 19.91
C MET A 76 -35.62 6.41 18.56
N GLU A 77 -36.82 6.97 18.45
CA GLU A 77 -37.30 7.64 17.24
C GLU A 77 -36.46 8.88 16.91
N LYS A 78 -36.11 9.70 17.91
CA LYS A 78 -35.21 10.85 17.73
C LYS A 78 -33.82 10.42 17.28
N GLU A 79 -33.25 9.37 17.87
CA GLU A 79 -31.95 8.85 17.47
C GLU A 79 -31.97 8.29 16.04
N LEU A 80 -33.03 7.57 15.66
CA LEU A 80 -33.22 7.09 14.28
C LEU A 80 -33.33 8.25 13.28
N GLN A 81 -34.08 9.30 13.63
CA GLN A 81 -34.18 10.50 12.79
C GLN A 81 -32.81 11.16 12.61
N GLN A 82 -32.01 11.27 13.66
CA GLN A 82 -30.66 11.82 13.59
C GLN A 82 -29.74 10.97 12.71
N LEU A 83 -29.79 9.65 12.85
CA LEU A 83 -29.01 8.73 12.01
C LEU A 83 -29.40 8.82 10.53
N HIS A 84 -30.69 8.99 10.21
CA HIS A 84 -31.12 9.23 8.83
C HIS A 84 -30.58 10.55 8.26
N GLN A 85 -30.56 11.62 9.06
CA GLN A 85 -29.99 12.90 8.65
C GLN A 85 -28.49 12.81 8.42
N ASP A 86 -27.75 12.19 9.34
CA ASP A 86 -26.31 11.98 9.21
C ASP A 86 -25.98 11.10 7.99
N LYS A 87 -26.77 10.04 7.75
CA LYS A 87 -26.63 9.21 6.56
C LYS A 87 -26.81 10.03 5.28
N ALA A 88 -27.90 10.79 5.17
CA ALA A 88 -28.16 11.63 4.00
C ALA A 88 -27.04 12.66 3.78
N ARG A 89 -26.51 13.25 4.86
CA ARG A 89 -25.36 14.16 4.80
C ARG A 89 -24.11 13.46 4.26
N LEU A 90 -23.79 12.28 4.79
CA LEU A 90 -22.61 11.51 4.37
C LEU A 90 -22.73 11.03 2.92
N GLU A 91 -23.92 10.61 2.49
CA GLU A 91 -24.18 10.23 1.10
C GLU A 91 -23.99 11.43 0.16
N GLY A 92 -24.48 12.62 0.53
CA GLY A 92 -24.24 13.85 -0.25
C GLY A 92 -22.76 14.25 -0.32
N GLN A 93 -22.02 14.15 0.78
CA GLN A 93 -20.56 14.38 0.79
C GLN A 93 -19.82 13.39 -0.11
N LEU A 94 -20.24 12.12 -0.08
CA LEU A 94 -19.66 11.09 -0.92
C LEU A 94 -19.92 11.39 -2.40
N GLN A 95 -21.14 11.73 -2.77
CA GLN A 95 -21.47 12.08 -4.15
C GLN A 95 -20.67 13.30 -4.66
N ALA A 96 -20.56 14.36 -3.85
CA ALA A 96 -19.72 15.52 -4.19
C ALA A 96 -18.24 15.15 -4.35
N ALA A 97 -17.71 14.28 -3.49
CA ALA A 97 -16.34 13.80 -3.61
C ALA A 97 -16.13 12.98 -4.90
N TRP A 98 -17.10 12.13 -5.27
CA TRP A 98 -17.07 11.38 -6.52
C TRP A 98 -17.09 12.31 -7.75
N GLU A 99 -17.91 13.37 -7.72
CA GLU A 99 -17.95 14.38 -8.78
C GLU A 99 -16.64 15.15 -8.90
N GLN A 100 -16.00 15.53 -7.79
CA GLN A 100 -14.67 16.17 -7.81
C GLN A 100 -13.59 15.27 -8.42
N VAL A 101 -13.60 13.97 -8.10
CA VAL A 101 -12.69 13.00 -8.70
C VAL A 101 -12.96 12.84 -10.20
N ALA A 102 -14.22 12.80 -10.61
CA ALA A 102 -14.60 12.74 -12.02
C ALA A 102 -14.18 13.99 -12.80
N GLN A 103 -14.35 15.18 -12.25
CA GLN A 103 -13.89 16.45 -12.84
C GLN A 103 -12.36 16.49 -12.96
N SER A 104 -11.64 16.01 -11.94
CA SER A 104 -10.18 15.93 -11.95
C SER A 104 -9.67 14.97 -13.04
N LYS A 105 -10.36 13.84 -13.26
CA LYS A 105 -10.07 12.92 -14.37
C LYS A 105 -10.36 13.55 -15.74
N SER A 106 -11.48 14.25 -15.87
CA SER A 106 -11.85 14.99 -17.09
C SER A 106 -10.83 16.06 -17.48
N LEU A 107 -10.22 16.75 -16.49
CA LEU A 107 -9.12 17.68 -16.73
C LEU A 107 -7.83 16.99 -17.21
N LEU A 108 -7.58 15.76 -16.75
CA LEU A 108 -6.49 14.94 -17.26
C LEU A 108 -6.76 14.56 -18.72
N ASP A 109 -7.96 14.07 -19.06
CA ASP A 109 -8.35 13.59 -20.39
C ASP A 109 -8.45 14.67 -21.49
N LYS A 110 -8.02 15.91 -21.24
CA LYS A 110 -7.94 16.94 -22.29
C LYS A 110 -6.86 16.57 -23.33
N PRO A 111 -7.19 16.50 -24.64
CA PRO A 111 -6.29 16.01 -25.69
C PRO A 111 -5.05 16.90 -25.88
N GLU A 112 -5.14 18.20 -25.62
CA GLU A 112 -4.02 19.14 -25.79
C GLU A 112 -2.89 18.90 -24.78
N PHE A 113 -3.22 18.56 -23.53
CA PHE A 113 -2.23 18.32 -22.48
C PHE A 113 -1.52 16.97 -22.64
N HIS A 114 -2.27 15.97 -23.11
CA HIS A 114 -1.71 14.68 -23.54
C HIS A 114 -0.84 14.84 -24.79
N SER A 115 -1.28 15.62 -25.78
CA SER A 115 -0.54 15.88 -27.01
C SER A 115 0.80 16.57 -26.74
N PHE A 116 0.84 17.62 -25.92
CA PHE A 116 2.11 18.31 -25.60
C PHE A 116 3.12 17.42 -24.86
N LYS A 117 2.66 16.63 -23.88
CA LYS A 117 3.51 15.67 -23.17
C LYS A 117 3.97 14.54 -24.09
N GLN A 118 3.06 14.00 -24.90
CA GLN A 118 3.39 12.94 -25.84
C GLN A 118 4.41 13.39 -26.90
N VAL A 119 4.23 14.59 -27.49
CA VAL A 119 5.14 15.15 -28.49
C VAL A 119 6.53 15.43 -27.89
N SER A 120 6.61 15.87 -26.63
CA SER A 120 7.92 16.08 -25.97
C SER A 120 8.65 14.76 -25.71
N PHE A 121 7.95 13.72 -25.26
CA PHE A 121 8.54 12.38 -25.10
C PHE A 121 8.94 11.75 -26.44
N GLU A 122 8.16 11.94 -27.50
CA GLU A 122 8.48 11.43 -28.84
C GLU A 122 9.74 12.11 -29.40
N LYS A 123 9.92 13.42 -29.16
CA LYS A 123 11.15 14.15 -29.50
C LYS A 123 12.36 13.63 -28.74
N GLU A 124 12.24 13.43 -27.42
CA GLU A 124 13.30 12.87 -26.60
C GLU A 124 13.67 11.45 -27.04
N ARG A 125 12.67 10.62 -27.33
CA ARG A 125 12.88 9.27 -27.87
C ARG A 125 13.62 9.30 -29.20
N ALA A 126 13.23 10.18 -30.12
CA ALA A 126 13.90 10.32 -31.42
C ALA A 126 15.37 10.75 -31.24
N LEU A 127 15.63 11.74 -30.37
CA LEU A 127 16.99 12.21 -30.08
C LEU A 127 17.85 11.09 -29.49
N LEU A 128 17.32 10.35 -28.51
CA LEU A 128 18.03 9.23 -27.88
C LEU A 128 18.33 8.12 -28.88
N MET A 129 17.37 7.79 -29.76
CA MET A 129 17.58 6.80 -30.81
C MET A 129 18.68 7.22 -31.78
N THR A 130 18.66 8.46 -32.26
CA THR A 130 19.73 8.97 -33.14
C THR A 130 21.09 8.95 -32.45
N ARG A 131 21.15 9.30 -31.16
CA ARG A 131 22.41 9.27 -30.41
C ARG A 131 22.91 7.84 -30.19
N ALA A 132 22.00 6.90 -29.95
CA ALA A 132 22.32 5.48 -29.82
C ALA A 132 22.88 4.91 -31.12
N THR A 133 22.24 5.18 -32.27
CA THR A 133 22.73 4.67 -33.57
C THR A 133 24.10 5.23 -33.94
N VAL A 134 24.36 6.50 -33.64
CA VAL A 134 25.68 7.11 -33.84
C VAL A 134 26.72 6.46 -32.94
N ALA A 135 26.40 6.23 -31.66
CA ALA A 135 27.31 5.56 -30.73
C ALA A 135 27.60 4.11 -31.16
N GLU A 136 26.59 3.37 -31.64
CA GLU A 136 26.77 2.02 -32.20
C GLU A 136 27.71 2.02 -33.40
N ALA A 137 27.54 2.97 -34.33
CA ALA A 137 28.44 3.11 -35.49
C ALA A 137 29.89 3.41 -35.06
N GLN A 138 30.08 4.32 -34.09
CA GLN A 138 31.42 4.64 -33.57
C GLN A 138 32.09 3.42 -32.90
N VAL A 139 31.32 2.60 -32.19
CA VAL A 139 31.85 1.36 -31.59
C VAL A 139 32.29 0.38 -32.68
N LEU A 140 31.52 0.23 -33.75
CA LEU A 140 31.90 -0.63 -34.89
C LEU A 140 33.17 -0.13 -35.59
N GLU A 141 33.31 1.19 -35.79
CA GLU A 141 34.52 1.78 -36.38
C GLU A 141 35.75 1.53 -35.50
N LEU A 142 35.63 1.68 -34.17
CA LEU A 142 36.71 1.40 -33.25
C LEU A 142 37.07 -0.10 -33.20
N GLN A 143 36.09 -0.98 -33.28
CA GLN A 143 36.32 -2.42 -33.37
C GLN A 143 37.11 -2.77 -34.64
N ASP A 144 36.67 -2.30 -35.80
CA ASP A 144 37.36 -2.52 -37.08
C ASP A 144 38.78 -1.93 -37.08
N TYR A 145 38.98 -0.75 -36.47
CA TYR A 145 40.31 -0.19 -36.27
C TYR A 145 41.22 -1.11 -35.44
N ILE A 146 40.72 -1.61 -34.31
CA ILE A 146 41.47 -2.53 -33.44
C ILE A 146 41.80 -3.82 -34.19
N GLU A 147 40.83 -4.43 -34.88
CA GLU A 147 41.02 -5.68 -35.62
C GLU A 147 42.08 -5.53 -36.73
N LYS A 148 42.03 -4.44 -37.50
CA LYS A 148 43.05 -4.12 -38.51
C LYS A 148 44.44 -4.00 -37.91
N HIS A 149 44.56 -3.28 -36.80
CA HIS A 149 45.85 -3.07 -36.14
C HIS A 149 46.39 -4.35 -35.49
N LEU A 150 45.53 -5.14 -34.83
CA LEU A 150 45.91 -6.44 -34.28
C LEU A 150 46.41 -7.37 -35.39
N SER A 151 45.67 -7.49 -36.48
CA SER A 151 46.06 -8.32 -37.64
C SER A 151 47.42 -7.91 -38.20
N ARG A 152 47.69 -6.60 -38.30
CA ARG A 152 48.99 -6.07 -38.74
C ARG A 152 50.11 -6.41 -37.76
N TYR A 153 49.87 -6.25 -36.45
CA TYR A 153 50.88 -6.58 -35.45
C TYR A 153 51.17 -8.08 -35.39
N GLU A 154 50.15 -8.94 -35.56
CA GLU A 154 50.34 -10.39 -35.64
C GLU A 154 51.23 -10.79 -36.82
N GLN A 155 50.98 -10.20 -38.00
CA GLN A 155 51.82 -10.43 -39.18
C GLN A 155 53.26 -9.95 -38.97
N GLU A 156 53.45 -8.76 -38.38
CA GLU A 156 54.78 -8.23 -38.09
C GLU A 156 55.53 -9.12 -37.08
N ILE A 157 54.86 -9.56 -36.02
CA ILE A 157 55.43 -10.47 -35.03
C ILE A 157 55.83 -11.81 -35.69
N ALA A 158 54.98 -12.36 -36.57
CA ALA A 158 55.29 -13.58 -37.29
C ALA A 158 56.49 -13.42 -38.23
N HIS A 159 56.55 -12.31 -38.97
CA HIS A 159 57.67 -11.96 -39.84
C HIS A 159 58.98 -11.81 -39.06
N LEU A 160 58.97 -11.06 -37.95
CA LEU A 160 60.12 -10.88 -37.07
C LEU A 160 60.60 -12.21 -36.45
N ARG A 161 59.68 -13.11 -36.08
CA ARG A 161 60.03 -14.46 -35.60
C ARG A 161 60.70 -15.29 -36.69
N GLY A 162 60.18 -15.30 -37.92
CA GLY A 162 60.78 -16.04 -39.04
C GLY A 162 62.17 -15.52 -39.45
N LEU A 163 62.38 -14.19 -39.41
CA LEU A 163 63.71 -13.60 -39.56
C LEU A 163 64.67 -14.04 -38.47
N HIS A 164 64.22 -14.17 -37.23
CA HIS A 164 65.07 -14.63 -36.12
C HIS A 164 65.41 -16.13 -36.24
N GLU A 165 64.46 -16.97 -36.66
CA GLU A 165 64.68 -18.39 -36.92
C GLU A 165 65.69 -18.63 -38.06
N THR A 166 65.63 -17.84 -39.13
CA THR A 166 66.59 -17.94 -40.25
C THR A 166 68.00 -17.47 -39.88
N VAL A 167 68.13 -16.47 -39.00
CA VAL A 167 69.42 -16.02 -38.45
C VAL A 167 70.02 -17.05 -37.50
N GLU A 168 69.20 -17.72 -36.69
CA GLU A 168 69.61 -18.83 -35.82
C GLU A 168 70.00 -20.10 -36.60
N GLU A 169 69.30 -20.45 -37.69
CA GLU A 169 69.67 -21.55 -38.58
C GLU A 169 70.93 -21.25 -39.41
N ALA A 170 71.13 -20.00 -39.85
CA ALA A 170 72.36 -19.57 -40.50
C ALA A 170 73.56 -19.62 -39.54
N GLY A 171 73.37 -19.24 -38.27
CA GLY A 171 74.39 -19.37 -37.22
C GLY A 171 74.73 -20.83 -36.90
N ARG A 172 73.73 -21.72 -36.79
CA ARG A 172 73.96 -23.17 -36.60
C ARG A 172 74.62 -23.83 -37.81
N SER A 173 74.24 -23.42 -39.03
CA SER A 173 74.81 -23.95 -40.28
C SER A 173 76.26 -23.50 -40.54
N GLN A 174 76.66 -22.34 -40.02
CA GLN A 174 78.05 -21.88 -40.08
C GLN A 174 78.93 -22.53 -38.99
N SER A 175 78.38 -22.77 -37.80
CA SER A 175 79.06 -23.49 -36.71
C SER A 175 79.33 -24.97 -37.05
N ALA A 176 78.41 -25.63 -37.77
CA ALA A 176 78.63 -27.01 -38.24
C ALA A 176 79.70 -27.12 -39.35
N LYS A 177 79.95 -26.07 -40.13
CA LYS A 177 80.97 -26.05 -41.21
C LYS A 177 82.37 -25.68 -40.72
N SER A 178 82.50 -25.00 -39.59
CA SER A 178 83.80 -24.67 -38.98
C SER A 178 84.37 -25.78 -38.07
N ALA A 179 83.57 -26.80 -37.71
CA ALA A 179 83.99 -27.91 -36.86
C ALA A 179 84.53 -29.15 -37.63
N GLN A 180 84.74 -29.05 -38.94
CA GLN A 180 85.19 -30.17 -39.81
C GLN A 180 86.60 -29.98 -40.42
N CYS A 181 87.43 -29.10 -39.85
CA CYS A 181 88.87 -29.03 -40.12
C CYS A 181 89.66 -29.69 -38.99
#